data_AF-A0A7C8IL14-F1
#
_entry.id   AF-A0A7C8IL14-F1
#
_cell.length_a   1.000
_cell.length_b   1.000
_cell.length_c   1.000
_cell.angle_alpha   90.00
_cell.angle_beta   90.00
_cell.angle_gamma   90.00
#
_symmetry.space_group_name_H-M   'P 1'
#
loop_
_entity.id
_entity.type
_entity.pdbx_description
1 polymer ?
#
loop_
_entity_poly.entity_id
_entity_poly.type
_entity_poly.pdbx_seq_one_letter_code
_entity_poly.pdbx_strand_id
1 'polypeptide(L)'
;MGDKVTQGSVTDGLRMVVFGGGDTATPALLARAWDDQAHAWTEIMCRKLRCDAYLSFVPETDGTGGAVVSNEFLDAAYKHVSSSAIGPRKDDETVKLDYSWATEQYPMPYQHDLAAQVDSFLSSSQSRRPFAESLWVFNVGYWDVWYLAALPRKLAMEVLDSNARDLFFQIERLYHATQGRDSAVFPRSHSNSSASTPIETRADGTTRTPFRIFLTRLFDISLTPGFASARPWPPEPHSSSTQMRNAAFLTKYWNALLDLAVNDWLATSDPEFWSVADKIDVKVIEALVRKRSLTDIEQIEERSKKDHHGRGRNGRSGSISLPRRKVASYSISRYLRELIIDRQLRNADLFDHKGLGARPSEDGFLDISMPCVLRVTGDGTSKGETVNAEGKRIVCQDPDNYLFYTEFTVGQRAINEIGVRAARKFLDQVEADSGWRARARMYKENGPEYGGHKTTNFGA
;
A
#
# COMPACT_ATOMS: atom_id res chain seq x y z
N MET A 1 -19.43 -20.17 46.02
CA MET A 1 -19.38 -18.79 45.49
C MET A 1 -18.71 -18.88 44.14
N GLY A 2 -19.49 -18.75 43.08
CA GLY A 2 -19.05 -18.93 41.71
C GLY A 2 -18.78 -17.59 41.06
N ASP A 3 -17.57 -17.42 40.53
CA ASP A 3 -17.30 -16.40 39.53
C ASP A 3 -17.59 -16.99 38.15
N LYS A 4 -18.72 -16.54 37.59
CA LYS A 4 -19.03 -16.67 36.17
C LYS A 4 -18.00 -15.86 35.40
N VAL A 5 -16.99 -16.55 34.87
CA VAL A 5 -16.27 -16.07 33.69
C VAL A 5 -17.30 -15.96 32.58
N THR A 6 -17.75 -14.74 32.30
CA THR A 6 -18.49 -14.43 31.08
C THR A 6 -17.62 -14.82 29.90
N GLN A 7 -17.95 -15.94 29.26
CA GLN A 7 -17.51 -16.26 27.92
C GLN A 7 -17.88 -15.08 27.02
N GLY A 8 -16.91 -14.22 26.72
CA GLY A 8 -17.01 -13.27 25.64
C GLY A 8 -17.30 -14.04 24.36
N SER A 9 -18.38 -13.68 23.68
CA SER A 9 -18.80 -14.22 22.38
C SER A 9 -17.60 -14.37 21.43
N VAL A 10 -17.48 -15.56 20.82
CA VAL A 10 -16.33 -16.02 20.01
C VAL A 10 -16.33 -15.44 18.58
N THR A 11 -16.96 -14.28 18.32
CA THR A 11 -17.20 -13.81 16.93
C THR A 11 -16.92 -12.34 16.63
N ASP A 12 -16.01 -11.65 17.34
CA ASP A 12 -15.82 -10.19 17.17
C ASP A 12 -14.41 -9.73 16.74
N GLY A 13 -13.50 -10.63 16.39
CA GLY A 13 -12.09 -10.27 16.11
C GLY A 13 -11.88 -9.48 14.80
N LEU A 14 -11.24 -8.32 14.84
CA LEU A 14 -10.77 -7.54 13.70
C LEU A 14 -9.27 -7.75 13.45
N ARG A 15 -8.90 -8.18 12.25
CA ARG A 15 -7.49 -8.38 11.85
C ARG A 15 -7.08 -7.45 10.72
N MET A 16 -5.88 -6.89 10.80
CA MET A 16 -5.21 -6.20 9.70
C MET A 16 -4.00 -7.00 9.25
N VAL A 17 -3.87 -7.24 7.94
CA VAL A 17 -2.70 -7.90 7.33
C VAL A 17 -2.11 -6.95 6.30
N VAL A 18 -0.82 -6.66 6.39
CA VAL A 18 -0.14 -5.64 5.57
C VAL A 18 0.94 -6.30 4.71
N PHE A 19 0.91 -6.00 3.41
CA PHE A 19 1.90 -6.44 2.41
C PHE A 19 2.51 -5.25 1.69
N GLY A 20 3.71 -5.45 1.13
CA GLY A 20 4.36 -4.55 0.20
C GLY A 20 5.79 -4.17 0.60
N GLY A 21 6.29 -3.06 0.08
CA GLY A 21 7.70 -2.65 0.23
C GLY A 21 7.96 -1.53 1.22
N GLY A 22 6.89 -0.98 1.80
CA GLY A 22 6.95 0.26 2.58
C GLY A 22 6.91 1.50 1.69
N ASP A 23 6.53 2.62 2.28
CA ASP A 23 6.48 3.93 1.63
C ASP A 23 7.13 5.00 2.54
N THR A 24 6.96 6.27 2.17
CA THR A 24 7.48 7.40 2.95
C THR A 24 6.96 7.48 4.39
N ALA A 25 5.87 6.76 4.74
CA ALA A 25 5.31 6.71 6.09
C ALA A 25 5.48 5.33 6.76
N THR A 26 6.38 4.51 6.22
CA THR A 26 6.89 3.29 6.86
C THR A 26 8.29 3.58 7.41
N PRO A 27 8.47 3.60 8.75
CA PRO A 27 9.77 3.79 9.37
C PRO A 27 10.77 2.71 8.95
N ALA A 28 12.00 3.12 8.64
CA ALA A 28 13.14 2.23 8.52
C ALA A 28 13.55 1.67 9.90
N LEU A 29 14.31 0.58 9.91
CA LEU A 29 14.92 -0.01 11.12
C LEU A 29 15.67 1.02 11.96
N LEU A 30 16.42 1.90 11.29
CA LEU A 30 17.19 2.95 11.96
C LEU A 30 16.29 3.94 12.71
N ALA A 31 15.10 4.24 12.20
CA ALA A 31 14.16 5.09 12.91
C ALA A 31 13.62 4.41 14.17
N ARG A 32 13.33 3.10 14.09
CA ARG A 32 12.90 2.29 15.23
C ARG A 32 13.99 2.08 16.28
N ALA A 33 15.25 2.07 15.88
CA ALA A 33 16.37 1.93 16.82
C ALA A 33 16.61 3.18 17.68
N TRP A 34 16.15 4.35 17.22
CA TRP A 34 16.37 5.64 17.92
C TRP A 34 15.12 6.19 18.56
N ASP A 35 13.96 5.75 18.09
CA ASP A 35 12.68 6.03 18.69
C ASP A 35 11.92 4.72 18.84
N ASP A 36 11.88 4.19 20.06
CA ASP A 36 11.10 3.00 20.43
C ASP A 36 9.59 3.18 20.16
N GLN A 37 9.14 4.41 19.85
CA GLN A 37 7.78 4.76 19.47
C GLN A 37 7.60 4.99 17.96
N ALA A 38 8.61 4.68 17.14
CA ALA A 38 8.51 4.79 15.68
C ALA A 38 7.53 3.74 15.12
N HIS A 39 6.33 4.18 14.79
CA HIS A 39 5.24 3.34 14.30
C HIS A 39 4.92 3.66 12.86
N ALA A 40 4.72 2.64 12.03
CA ALA A 40 4.23 2.82 10.67
C ALA A 40 2.78 3.34 10.66
N TRP A 41 2.41 4.03 9.58
CA TRP A 41 1.05 4.56 9.46
C TRP A 41 -0.04 3.46 9.54
N THR A 42 0.28 2.24 9.10
CA THR A 42 -0.63 1.08 9.20
C THR A 42 -0.80 0.59 10.64
N GLU A 43 0.25 0.69 11.48
CA GLU A 43 0.16 0.40 12.92
C GLU A 43 -0.74 1.44 13.61
N ILE A 44 -0.55 2.73 13.29
CA ILE A 44 -1.39 3.81 13.81
C ILE A 44 -2.85 3.64 13.35
N MET A 45 -3.06 3.34 12.07
CA MET A 45 -4.39 3.05 11.52
C MET A 45 -5.03 1.89 12.26
N CYS A 46 -4.30 0.80 12.49
CA CYS A 46 -4.83 -0.37 13.18
C CYS A 46 -5.19 -0.09 14.64
N ARG A 47 -4.39 0.71 15.35
CA ARG A 47 -4.74 1.18 16.71
C ARG A 47 -6.01 2.03 16.70
N LYS A 48 -6.16 2.94 15.73
CA LYS A 48 -7.37 3.76 15.59
C LYS A 48 -8.61 2.94 15.23
N LEU A 49 -8.43 1.85 14.48
CA LEU A 49 -9.49 0.90 14.14
C LEU A 49 -9.74 -0.17 15.21
N ARG A 50 -8.90 -0.23 16.25
CA ARG A 50 -8.94 -1.24 17.32
C ARG A 50 -8.92 -2.67 16.78
N CYS A 51 -7.95 -2.97 15.92
CA CYS A 51 -7.71 -4.37 15.54
C CYS A 51 -7.30 -5.19 16.77
N ASP A 52 -7.72 -6.45 16.79
CA ASP A 52 -7.23 -7.45 17.75
C ASP A 52 -5.92 -8.10 17.28
N ALA A 53 -5.64 -8.03 15.98
CA ALA A 53 -4.39 -8.53 15.40
C ALA A 53 -3.88 -7.63 14.27
N TYR A 54 -2.57 -7.43 14.26
CA TYR A 54 -1.83 -6.74 13.21
C TYR A 54 -0.69 -7.65 12.76
N LEU A 55 -0.66 -7.99 11.47
CA LEU A 55 0.38 -8.80 10.85
C LEU A 55 0.99 -8.00 9.71
N SER A 56 2.29 -7.73 9.78
CA SER A 56 3.02 -7.06 8.70
C SER A 56 4.01 -8.02 8.07
N PHE A 57 3.96 -8.13 6.74
CA PHE A 57 4.93 -8.82 5.91
C PHE A 57 5.81 -7.84 5.13
N VAL A 58 5.64 -6.53 5.39
CA VAL A 58 6.52 -5.50 4.83
C VAL A 58 7.93 -5.72 5.38
N PRO A 59 8.95 -5.87 4.52
CA PRO A 59 10.30 -6.11 4.96
C PRO A 59 10.85 -4.87 5.66
N GLU A 60 11.65 -5.12 6.68
CA GLU A 60 12.37 -4.06 7.38
C GLU A 60 13.54 -3.56 6.52
N THR A 61 13.72 -2.25 6.44
CA THR A 61 14.75 -1.62 5.58
C THR A 61 15.71 -0.76 6.40
N ASP A 62 16.96 -0.65 5.96
CA ASP A 62 18.03 0.11 6.62
C ASP A 62 18.00 1.62 6.29
N GLY A 63 16.93 2.09 5.67
CA GLY A 63 16.70 3.50 5.33
C GLY A 63 16.85 3.84 3.85
N THR A 64 17.39 2.95 3.02
CA THR A 64 17.41 3.12 1.56
C THR A 64 16.96 1.85 0.86
N GLY A 65 15.94 1.96 0.02
CA GLY A 65 15.35 0.82 -0.67
C GLY A 65 14.25 0.13 0.14
N GLY A 66 13.54 -0.75 -0.55
CA GLY A 66 12.50 -1.62 -0.02
C GLY A 66 12.03 -2.57 -1.11
N ALA A 67 11.08 -3.45 -0.79
CA ALA A 67 10.60 -4.42 -1.76
C ALA A 67 9.86 -3.76 -2.92
N VAL A 68 10.05 -4.31 -4.10
CA VAL A 68 9.27 -4.02 -5.31
C VAL A 68 8.10 -4.99 -5.41
N VAL A 69 7.17 -4.75 -6.34
CA VAL A 69 6.04 -5.65 -6.56
C VAL A 69 6.52 -7.02 -7.03
N SER A 70 7.41 -7.04 -8.03
CA SER A 70 7.97 -8.26 -8.62
C SER A 70 9.45 -8.08 -8.92
N ASN A 71 10.29 -8.91 -8.29
CA ASN A 71 11.72 -8.94 -8.60
C ASN A 71 11.96 -9.46 -10.03
N GLU A 72 11.11 -10.37 -10.52
CA GLU A 72 11.22 -10.94 -11.86
C GLU A 72 11.01 -9.89 -12.96
N PHE A 73 10.00 -9.02 -12.82
CA PHE A 73 9.74 -7.99 -13.82
C PHE A 73 10.81 -6.89 -13.85
N LEU A 74 11.37 -6.53 -12.69
CA LEU A 74 12.48 -5.59 -12.63
C LEU A 74 13.75 -6.20 -13.28
N ASP A 75 14.07 -7.45 -12.99
CA ASP A 75 15.20 -8.16 -13.60
C ASP A 75 15.03 -8.30 -15.13
N ALA A 76 13.81 -8.62 -15.59
CA ALA A 76 13.50 -8.66 -17.02
C ALA A 76 13.73 -7.30 -17.70
N ALA A 77 13.36 -6.19 -17.05
CA ALA A 77 13.61 -4.84 -17.56
C ALA A 77 15.10 -4.52 -17.65
N TYR A 78 15.87 -4.89 -16.63
CA TYR A 78 17.33 -4.74 -16.61
C TYR A 78 18.01 -5.56 -17.71
N LYS A 79 17.59 -6.80 -17.93
CA LYS A 79 18.07 -7.63 -19.05
C LYS A 79 17.69 -7.05 -20.41
N HIS A 80 16.49 -6.48 -20.54
CA HIS A 80 16.05 -5.84 -21.79
C HIS A 80 16.93 -4.65 -22.19
N VAL A 81 17.29 -3.78 -21.23
CA VAL A 81 18.16 -2.63 -21.53
C VAL A 81 19.62 -3.02 -21.70
N SER A 82 20.09 -4.06 -21.01
CA SER A 82 21.48 -4.55 -21.12
C SER A 82 21.75 -5.29 -22.43
N SER A 83 20.80 -6.12 -22.89
CA SER A 83 20.90 -6.83 -24.19
C SER A 83 20.78 -5.89 -25.38
N SER A 84 20.04 -4.79 -25.20
CA SER A 84 19.85 -3.75 -26.20
C SER A 84 21.13 -2.99 -26.58
N ALA A 85 22.19 -3.03 -25.76
CA ALA A 85 23.48 -2.41 -26.05
C ALA A 85 24.36 -3.23 -27.04
N ILE A 86 23.96 -4.46 -27.38
CA ILE A 86 24.79 -5.36 -28.20
C ILE A 86 24.26 -5.41 -29.65
N GLY A 87 24.72 -4.46 -30.46
CA GLY A 87 24.69 -4.56 -31.92
C GLY A 87 24.34 -3.27 -32.68
N PRO A 88 25.18 -2.81 -33.63
CA PRO A 88 24.80 -1.73 -34.53
C PRO A 88 23.79 -2.29 -35.56
N ARG A 89 22.50 -2.02 -35.38
CA ARG A 89 21.53 -2.11 -36.49
C ARG A 89 21.66 -0.83 -37.32
N LYS A 90 21.95 -0.99 -38.61
CA LYS A 90 22.23 0.10 -39.56
C LYS A 90 21.02 0.96 -39.95
N ASP A 91 19.82 0.67 -39.42
CA ASP A 91 18.57 1.17 -40.00
C ASP A 91 17.69 2.01 -39.05
N ASP A 92 18.21 2.46 -37.91
CA ASP A 92 17.46 3.34 -36.99
C ASP A 92 18.33 4.57 -36.65
N GLU A 93 17.96 5.74 -37.18
CA GLU A 93 18.64 7.04 -36.96
C GLU A 93 18.54 7.53 -35.50
N THR A 94 17.91 6.76 -34.61
CA THR A 94 17.84 7.08 -33.19
C THR A 94 19.10 6.60 -32.46
N VAL A 95 19.89 7.54 -31.93
CA VAL A 95 21.02 7.23 -31.04
C VAL A 95 20.50 6.43 -29.85
N LYS A 96 20.78 5.13 -29.84
CA LYS A 96 20.36 4.24 -28.75
C LYS A 96 21.22 4.54 -27.52
N LEU A 97 20.59 5.13 -26.51
CA LEU A 97 21.25 5.42 -25.24
C LEU A 97 21.64 4.12 -24.53
N ASP A 98 22.85 4.08 -23.97
CA ASP A 98 23.33 2.96 -23.17
C ASP A 98 22.80 3.04 -21.74
N TYR A 99 22.15 1.98 -21.27
CA TYR A 99 21.61 1.85 -19.92
C TYR A 99 22.28 0.73 -19.11
N SER A 100 23.40 0.19 -19.59
CA SER A 100 24.16 -0.88 -18.92
C SER A 100 24.58 -0.51 -17.48
N TRP A 101 24.79 0.78 -17.21
CA TRP A 101 25.13 1.34 -15.89
C TRP A 101 23.99 1.24 -14.86
N ALA A 102 22.74 1.05 -15.30
CA ALA A 102 21.58 1.12 -14.40
C ALA A 102 21.60 0.00 -13.35
N THR A 103 22.04 -1.21 -13.72
CA THR A 103 22.11 -2.37 -12.81
C THR A 103 23.22 -2.25 -11.78
N GLU A 104 24.30 -1.51 -12.10
CA GLU A 104 25.38 -1.21 -11.18
C GLU A 104 24.96 -0.17 -10.14
N GLN A 105 24.30 0.90 -10.60
CA GLN A 105 23.85 1.99 -9.71
C GLN A 105 22.60 1.64 -8.91
N TYR A 106 21.77 0.74 -9.43
CA TYR A 106 20.51 0.32 -8.83
C TYR A 106 20.46 -1.22 -8.83
N PRO A 107 21.19 -1.87 -7.91
CA PRO A 107 21.21 -3.32 -7.83
C PRO A 107 19.82 -3.87 -7.47
N MET A 108 19.57 -5.11 -7.88
CA MET A 108 18.32 -5.80 -7.56
C MET A 108 18.08 -5.83 -6.04
N PRO A 109 16.87 -5.49 -5.57
CA PRO A 109 16.53 -5.59 -4.16
C PRO A 109 16.62 -7.05 -3.69
N TYR A 110 17.13 -7.25 -2.48
CA TYR A 110 17.25 -8.56 -1.84
C TYR A 110 16.00 -8.93 -1.02
N GLN A 111 15.11 -7.97 -0.80
CA GLN A 111 13.90 -8.15 -0.01
C GLN A 111 12.88 -9.04 -0.73
N HIS A 112 12.04 -9.73 0.05
CA HIS A 112 10.92 -10.50 -0.47
C HIS A 112 9.91 -9.60 -1.18
N ASP A 113 9.63 -9.92 -2.45
CA ASP A 113 8.60 -9.25 -3.25
C ASP A 113 7.18 -9.67 -2.82
N LEU A 114 6.16 -9.11 -3.48
CA LEU A 114 4.77 -9.29 -3.06
C LEU A 114 4.34 -10.77 -3.08
N ALA A 115 4.75 -11.52 -4.11
CA ALA A 115 4.42 -12.94 -4.24
C ALA A 115 5.01 -13.75 -3.08
N ALA A 116 6.29 -13.54 -2.76
CA ALA A 116 6.95 -14.21 -1.64
C ALA A 116 6.31 -13.86 -0.28
N GLN A 117 5.91 -12.60 -0.09
CA GLN A 117 5.19 -12.18 1.12
C GLN A 117 3.82 -12.87 1.26
N VAL A 118 3.06 -12.96 0.16
CA VAL A 118 1.76 -13.67 0.14
C VAL A 118 1.95 -15.16 0.38
N ASP A 119 2.97 -15.78 -0.19
CA ASP A 119 3.30 -17.19 0.05
C ASP A 119 3.66 -17.46 1.52
N SER A 120 4.45 -16.58 2.12
CA SER A 120 4.78 -16.63 3.55
C SER A 120 3.51 -16.56 4.42
N PHE A 121 2.59 -15.66 4.10
CA PHE A 121 1.31 -15.57 4.80
C PHE A 121 0.45 -16.83 4.62
N LEU A 122 0.30 -17.31 3.39
CA LEU A 122 -0.54 -18.48 3.08
C LEU A 122 0.03 -19.79 3.64
N SER A 123 1.33 -19.87 3.85
CA SER A 123 2.02 -21.02 4.46
C SER A 123 2.11 -20.96 6.00
N SER A 124 1.84 -19.80 6.60
CA SER A 124 1.90 -19.61 8.06
C SER A 124 0.83 -20.44 8.79
N SER A 125 1.22 -21.06 9.91
CA SER A 125 0.31 -21.88 10.71
C SER A 125 -0.88 -21.08 11.27
N GLN A 126 -2.07 -21.66 11.18
CA GLN A 126 -3.35 -21.03 11.48
C GLN A 126 -3.41 -20.42 12.90
N SER A 127 -3.90 -19.19 13.01
CA SER A 127 -4.30 -18.62 14.31
C SER A 127 -5.37 -19.54 14.94
N ARG A 128 -5.12 -19.98 16.18
CA ARG A 128 -6.09 -20.79 16.96
C ARG A 128 -7.41 -20.07 17.20
N ARG A 129 -7.47 -18.75 17.01
CA ARG A 129 -8.70 -17.95 17.07
C ARG A 129 -9.06 -17.41 15.69
N PRO A 130 -10.27 -17.71 15.20
CA PRO A 130 -10.74 -17.15 13.95
C PRO A 130 -11.19 -15.68 14.12
N PHE A 131 -10.82 -14.80 13.18
CA PHE A 131 -11.16 -13.36 13.19
C PHE A 131 -12.38 -13.05 12.34
N ALA A 132 -13.42 -12.44 12.92
CA ALA A 132 -14.67 -12.10 12.24
C ALA A 132 -14.48 -11.31 10.94
N GLU A 133 -13.57 -10.34 10.93
CA GLU A 133 -13.29 -9.53 9.74
C GLU A 133 -11.78 -9.35 9.54
N SER A 134 -11.35 -9.28 8.27
CA SER A 134 -9.97 -9.00 7.89
C SER A 134 -9.90 -7.83 6.91
N LEU A 135 -8.94 -6.94 7.14
CA LEU A 135 -8.54 -5.89 6.20
C LEU A 135 -7.16 -6.22 5.62
N TRP A 136 -7.09 -6.31 4.30
CA TRP A 136 -5.87 -6.62 3.55
C TRP A 136 -5.28 -5.32 3.00
N VAL A 137 -4.15 -4.86 3.54
CA VAL A 137 -3.52 -3.59 3.18
C VAL A 137 -2.35 -3.87 2.23
N PHE A 138 -2.32 -3.17 1.09
CA PHE A 138 -1.22 -3.27 0.13
C PHE A 138 -0.54 -1.90 -0.02
N ASN A 139 0.73 -1.85 0.38
CA ASN A 139 1.61 -0.69 0.30
C ASN A 139 2.77 -0.97 -0.66
N VAL A 140 2.50 -0.83 -1.96
CA VAL A 140 3.37 -1.25 -3.05
C VAL A 140 3.53 -0.16 -4.11
N GLY A 141 4.62 -0.20 -4.89
CA GLY A 141 4.87 0.70 -6.01
C GLY A 141 5.86 1.83 -5.72
N TYR A 142 6.08 2.19 -4.45
CA TYR A 142 6.96 3.31 -4.08
C TYR A 142 8.41 3.08 -4.53
N TRP A 143 8.94 1.89 -4.21
CA TRP A 143 10.27 1.49 -4.61
C TRP A 143 10.34 1.06 -6.08
N ASP A 144 9.26 0.56 -6.68
CA ASP A 144 9.21 0.30 -8.12
C ASP A 144 9.51 1.60 -8.91
N VAL A 145 8.89 2.72 -8.52
CA VAL A 145 9.17 4.03 -9.13
C VAL A 145 10.63 4.45 -8.91
N TRP A 146 11.21 4.17 -7.73
CA TRP A 146 12.62 4.45 -7.45
C TRP A 146 13.54 3.77 -8.47
N TYR A 147 13.41 2.47 -8.65
CA TYR A 147 14.27 1.70 -9.55
C TYR A 147 14.01 2.05 -11.02
N LEU A 148 12.73 2.15 -11.41
CA LEU A 148 12.33 2.36 -12.81
C LEU A 148 12.58 3.78 -13.33
N ALA A 149 12.74 4.78 -12.44
CA ALA A 149 13.04 6.15 -12.85
C ALA A 149 14.36 6.29 -13.64
N ALA A 150 15.30 5.36 -13.46
CA ALA A 150 16.57 5.31 -14.18
C ALA A 150 16.46 4.71 -15.60
N LEU A 151 15.33 4.06 -15.94
CA LEU A 151 15.14 3.35 -17.20
C LEU A 151 14.42 4.20 -18.27
N PRO A 152 14.41 3.78 -19.55
CA PRO A 152 13.56 4.40 -20.56
C PRO A 152 12.09 4.42 -20.10
N ARG A 153 11.44 5.58 -20.19
CA ARG A 153 10.08 5.78 -19.65
C ARG A 153 9.08 4.77 -20.19
N LYS A 154 9.13 4.45 -21.49
CA LYS A 154 8.20 3.48 -22.11
C LYS A 154 8.34 2.09 -21.48
N LEU A 155 9.58 1.62 -21.32
CA LEU A 155 9.84 0.34 -20.67
C LEU A 155 9.38 0.36 -19.20
N ALA A 156 9.67 1.45 -18.47
CA ALA A 156 9.20 1.61 -17.10
C ALA A 156 7.67 1.53 -16.97
N MET A 157 6.93 2.11 -17.93
CA MET A 157 5.47 1.99 -17.97
C MET A 157 5.02 0.54 -18.20
N GLU A 158 5.64 -0.18 -19.14
CA GLU A 158 5.32 -1.59 -19.42
C GLU A 158 5.56 -2.49 -18.19
N VAL A 159 6.60 -2.20 -17.40
CA VAL A 159 6.87 -2.88 -16.13
C VAL A 159 5.80 -2.53 -15.10
N LEU A 160 5.43 -1.26 -14.94
CA LEU A 160 4.37 -0.86 -14.00
C LEU A 160 3.01 -1.46 -14.37
N ASP A 161 2.68 -1.59 -15.65
CA ASP A 161 1.48 -2.28 -16.12
C ASP A 161 1.49 -3.75 -15.68
N SER A 162 2.65 -4.41 -15.78
CA SER A 162 2.83 -5.81 -15.39
C SER A 162 2.75 -5.98 -13.88
N ASN A 163 3.38 -5.07 -13.12
CA ASN A 163 3.28 -4.99 -11.66
C ASN A 163 1.84 -4.78 -11.18
N ALA A 164 1.07 -3.90 -11.82
CA ALA A 164 -0.33 -3.69 -11.46
C ALA A 164 -1.16 -4.97 -11.65
N ARG A 165 -0.93 -5.71 -12.75
CA ARG A 165 -1.59 -7.00 -12.98
C ARG A 165 -1.19 -8.04 -11.94
N ASP A 166 0.10 -8.14 -11.62
CA ASP A 166 0.58 -9.09 -10.60
C ASP A 166 0.03 -8.75 -9.20
N LEU A 167 -0.02 -7.48 -8.81
CA LEU A 167 -0.68 -7.06 -7.57
C LEU A 167 -2.10 -7.63 -7.45
N PHE A 168 -2.92 -7.47 -8.49
CA PHE A 168 -4.29 -7.97 -8.47
C PHE A 168 -4.38 -9.49 -8.59
N PHE A 169 -3.43 -10.13 -9.25
CA PHE A 169 -3.28 -11.59 -9.23
C PHE A 169 -3.01 -12.08 -7.79
N GLN A 170 -2.10 -11.45 -7.05
CA GLN A 170 -1.82 -11.79 -5.65
C GLN A 170 -3.03 -11.51 -4.73
N ILE A 171 -3.78 -10.43 -4.97
CA ILE A 171 -5.05 -10.13 -4.28
C ILE A 171 -6.07 -11.25 -4.53
N GLU A 172 -6.21 -11.72 -5.77
CA GLU A 172 -7.11 -12.82 -6.11
C GLU A 172 -6.66 -14.15 -5.48
N ARG A 173 -5.36 -14.41 -5.36
CA ARG A 173 -4.86 -15.58 -4.60
C ARG A 173 -5.34 -15.55 -3.16
N LEU A 174 -5.26 -14.40 -2.49
CA LEU A 174 -5.77 -14.22 -1.13
C LEU A 174 -7.30 -14.35 -1.07
N TYR A 175 -8.02 -13.76 -2.03
CA TYR A 175 -9.47 -13.87 -2.15
C TYR A 175 -9.93 -15.32 -2.31
N HIS A 176 -9.26 -16.09 -3.16
CA HIS A 176 -9.56 -17.51 -3.36
C HIS A 176 -9.18 -18.36 -2.16
N ALA A 177 -8.09 -18.02 -1.47
CA ALA A 177 -7.74 -18.70 -0.24
C ALA A 177 -8.83 -18.55 0.83
N THR A 178 -9.75 -17.57 0.76
CA THR A 178 -10.93 -17.49 1.65
C THR A 178 -11.90 -18.69 1.52
N GLN A 179 -11.79 -19.49 0.47
CA GLN A 179 -12.73 -20.58 0.15
C GLN A 179 -12.40 -21.89 0.88
N GLY A 180 -11.15 -22.09 1.31
CA GLY A 180 -10.74 -23.33 1.97
C GLY A 180 -11.45 -23.51 3.32
N ARG A 181 -12.08 -24.68 3.54
CA ARG A 181 -12.77 -25.03 4.79
C ARG A 181 -11.87 -24.96 6.04
N ASP A 182 -10.55 -25.00 5.84
CA ASP A 182 -9.49 -24.91 6.85
C ASP A 182 -8.53 -23.72 6.61
N SER A 183 -8.97 -22.71 5.86
CA SER A 183 -8.09 -21.60 5.46
C SER A 183 -7.69 -20.68 6.62
N ALA A 184 -6.43 -20.24 6.64
CA ALA A 184 -5.92 -19.18 7.54
C ALA A 184 -6.58 -17.80 7.30
N VAL A 185 -7.41 -17.68 6.26
CA VAL A 185 -7.88 -16.43 5.69
C VAL A 185 -9.25 -16.00 6.28
N PHE A 186 -10.13 -16.90 6.76
CA PHE A 186 -11.41 -16.55 7.44
C PHE A 186 -11.93 -17.59 8.47
N PRO A 187 -12.79 -17.17 9.43
CA PRO A 187 -13.49 -18.04 10.38
C PRO A 187 -14.47 -19.02 9.78
N ARG A 188 -14.62 -20.15 10.46
CA ARG A 188 -15.75 -21.07 10.32
C ARG A 188 -16.94 -20.49 11.11
N SER A 189 -18.07 -20.22 10.44
CA SER A 189 -19.33 -20.01 11.17
C SER A 189 -19.80 -21.38 11.66
N HIS A 190 -19.68 -21.66 12.95
CA HIS A 190 -20.23 -22.88 13.54
C HIS A 190 -21.74 -22.69 13.71
N SER A 191 -22.53 -23.08 12.71
CA SER A 191 -23.90 -23.49 13.01
C SER A 191 -23.82 -24.79 13.80
N ASN A 192 -24.45 -24.82 14.97
CA ASN A 192 -24.47 -25.97 15.87
C ASN A 192 -24.91 -27.23 15.12
N SER A 193 -23.98 -28.14 14.89
CA SER A 193 -24.24 -29.50 14.41
C SER A 193 -24.77 -30.35 15.56
N SER A 194 -26.01 -30.10 15.98
CA SER A 194 -26.74 -31.02 16.87
C SER A 194 -28.25 -30.78 16.76
N ALA A 195 -28.83 -31.05 15.59
CA ALA A 195 -30.23 -31.45 15.46
C ALA A 195 -30.43 -32.11 14.10
N SER A 196 -30.45 -33.44 14.10
CA SER A 196 -30.90 -34.26 12.99
C SER A 196 -32.41 -34.11 12.81
N THR A 197 -32.85 -33.21 11.94
CA THR A 197 -34.18 -33.24 11.32
C THR A 197 -34.15 -32.49 9.97
N PRO A 198 -34.62 -33.11 8.86
CA PRO A 198 -34.72 -32.45 7.57
C PRO A 198 -36.00 -31.59 7.59
N ILE A 199 -35.85 -30.29 7.83
CA ILE A 199 -36.92 -29.31 7.64
C ILE A 199 -36.57 -28.42 6.46
N GLU A 200 -37.52 -28.40 5.53
CA GLU A 200 -37.63 -27.58 4.34
C GLU A 200 -37.21 -26.12 4.53
N THR A 201 -36.50 -25.61 3.51
CA THR A 201 -36.46 -24.21 3.06
C THR A 201 -36.76 -23.14 4.12
N ARG A 202 -35.70 -22.70 4.80
CA ARG A 202 -35.53 -21.28 5.13
C ARG A 202 -34.31 -20.75 4.39
N ALA A 203 -34.57 -19.86 3.45
CA ALA A 203 -33.60 -18.91 2.92
C ALA A 203 -33.18 -17.98 4.05
N ASP A 204 -32.24 -18.42 4.89
CA ASP A 204 -31.63 -17.54 5.88
C ASP A 204 -30.39 -16.92 5.23
N GLY A 205 -30.57 -15.68 4.78
CA GLY A 205 -29.58 -14.88 4.08
C GLY A 205 -28.47 -14.40 5.00
N THR A 206 -27.63 -15.30 5.52
CA THR A 206 -26.37 -14.92 6.14
C THR A 206 -25.45 -14.30 5.09
N THR A 207 -25.45 -12.97 5.02
CA THR A 207 -24.51 -12.18 4.22
C THR A 207 -23.09 -12.44 4.72
N ARG A 208 -22.28 -13.10 3.89
CA ARG A 208 -20.86 -13.34 4.19
C ARG A 208 -20.13 -12.01 4.32
N THR A 209 -19.28 -11.87 5.35
CA THR A 209 -18.41 -10.70 5.53
C THR A 209 -17.60 -10.45 4.27
N PRO A 210 -17.57 -9.23 3.71
CA PRO A 210 -16.91 -8.97 2.44
C PRO A 210 -15.39 -9.07 2.55
N PHE A 211 -14.74 -9.37 1.42
CA PHE A 211 -13.30 -9.35 1.30
C PHE A 211 -12.85 -7.91 1.03
N ARG A 212 -12.23 -7.28 2.04
CA ARG A 212 -11.86 -5.86 2.00
C ARG A 212 -10.37 -5.68 1.80
N ILE A 213 -10.01 -4.98 0.72
CA ILE A 213 -8.64 -4.50 0.50
C ILE A 213 -8.54 -3.00 0.81
N PHE A 214 -7.35 -2.56 1.20
CA PHE A 214 -6.98 -1.16 1.35
C PHE A 214 -5.74 -0.88 0.51
N LEU A 215 -5.84 0.06 -0.42
CA LEU A 215 -4.75 0.43 -1.32
C LEU A 215 -4.26 1.85 -1.03
N THR A 216 -2.95 2.03 -0.97
CA THR A 216 -2.34 3.36 -0.89
C THR A 216 -2.01 3.91 -2.26
N ARG A 217 -2.43 5.15 -2.52
CA ARG A 217 -1.89 5.94 -3.62
C ARG A 217 -0.55 6.53 -3.20
N LEU A 218 0.43 6.39 -4.08
CA LEU A 218 1.81 6.78 -3.85
C LEU A 218 1.98 8.29 -3.68
N PHE A 219 2.86 8.66 -2.76
CA PHE A 219 3.53 9.95 -2.76
C PHE A 219 4.65 9.95 -3.81
N ASP A 220 4.89 11.11 -4.43
CA ASP A 220 5.94 11.28 -5.43
C ASP A 220 7.30 11.23 -4.73
N ILE A 221 8.03 10.14 -4.95
CA ILE A 221 9.34 9.92 -4.33
C ILE A 221 10.35 11.02 -4.71
N SER A 222 10.18 11.68 -5.85
CA SER A 222 11.07 12.78 -6.26
C SER A 222 10.97 14.03 -5.37
N LEU A 223 9.93 14.12 -4.54
CA LEU A 223 9.76 15.17 -3.55
C LEU A 223 10.40 14.83 -2.19
N THR A 224 11.02 13.65 -2.05
CA THR A 224 11.79 13.31 -0.85
C THR A 224 13.22 13.84 -0.92
N PRO A 225 13.83 14.21 0.22
CA PRO A 225 15.24 14.63 0.26
C PRO A 225 16.17 13.58 -0.35
N GLY A 226 15.88 12.31 -0.07
CA GLY A 226 16.63 11.15 -0.54
C GLY A 226 16.70 11.00 -2.05
N PHE A 227 15.73 11.53 -2.79
CA PHE A 227 15.80 11.48 -4.24
C PHE A 227 16.96 12.29 -4.80
N ALA A 228 17.27 13.42 -4.18
CA ALA A 228 18.43 14.22 -4.56
C ALA A 228 19.72 13.71 -3.91
N SER A 229 19.68 13.28 -2.63
CA SER A 229 20.89 12.94 -1.87
C SER A 229 21.39 11.51 -2.05
N ALA A 230 20.49 10.54 -2.27
CA ALA A 230 20.83 9.12 -2.26
C ALA A 230 20.87 8.48 -3.66
N ARG A 231 20.40 9.15 -4.72
CA ARG A 231 20.56 8.65 -6.10
C ARG A 231 21.99 8.85 -6.59
N PRO A 232 22.64 7.81 -7.14
CA PRO A 232 23.90 7.99 -7.85
C PRO A 232 23.76 8.93 -9.05
N TRP A 233 24.85 9.64 -9.37
CA TRP A 233 24.92 10.46 -10.56
C TRP A 233 24.98 9.57 -11.81
N PRO A 234 24.06 9.71 -12.77
CA PRO A 234 24.09 8.90 -13.96
C PRO A 234 25.18 9.37 -14.94
N PRO A 235 25.77 8.47 -15.74
CA PRO A 235 26.77 8.84 -16.74
C PRO A 235 26.15 9.62 -17.91
N GLU A 236 26.93 10.46 -18.57
CA GLU A 236 26.47 11.15 -19.78
C GLU A 236 26.05 10.15 -20.89
N PRO A 237 25.02 10.47 -21.69
CA PRO A 237 24.24 11.70 -21.71
C PRO A 237 23.00 11.68 -20.78
N HIS A 238 22.92 10.72 -19.85
CA HIS A 238 21.82 10.66 -18.88
C HIS A 238 21.96 11.77 -17.83
N SER A 239 20.84 12.17 -17.22
CA SER A 239 20.86 13.20 -16.17
C SER A 239 19.89 12.91 -15.04
N SER A 240 20.22 13.38 -13.84
CA SER A 240 19.35 13.30 -12.66
C SER A 240 18.00 13.98 -12.90
N SER A 241 17.97 15.04 -13.72
CA SER A 241 16.74 15.74 -14.09
C SER A 241 15.78 14.87 -14.91
N THR A 242 16.31 14.02 -15.81
CA THR A 242 15.51 13.05 -16.56
C THR A 242 14.91 12.01 -15.61
N GLN A 243 15.71 11.49 -14.68
CA GLN A 243 15.23 10.53 -13.69
C GLN A 243 14.15 11.14 -12.78
N MET A 244 14.33 12.39 -12.34
CA MET A 244 13.33 13.12 -11.54
C MET A 244 12.01 13.29 -12.29
N ARG A 245 12.06 13.71 -13.56
CA ARG A 245 10.86 13.80 -14.42
C ARG A 245 10.18 12.44 -14.62
N ASN A 246 10.97 11.38 -14.77
CA ASN A 246 10.44 10.02 -14.88
C ASN A 246 9.77 9.58 -13.58
N ALA A 247 10.38 9.79 -12.42
CA ALA A 247 9.78 9.43 -11.13
C ALA A 247 8.41 10.11 -10.93
N ALA A 248 8.33 11.42 -11.12
CA ALA A 248 7.07 12.17 -11.01
C ALA A 248 5.99 11.65 -11.98
N PHE A 249 6.38 11.38 -13.23
CA PHE A 249 5.49 10.81 -14.23
C PHE A 249 5.00 9.41 -13.83
N LEU A 250 5.92 8.52 -13.46
CA LEU A 250 5.64 7.13 -13.11
C LEU A 250 4.79 7.01 -11.84
N THR A 251 4.99 7.88 -10.85
CA THR A 251 4.09 7.96 -9.68
C THR A 251 2.66 8.30 -10.10
N LYS A 252 2.48 9.31 -10.97
CA LYS A 252 1.15 9.67 -11.47
C LYS A 252 0.53 8.52 -12.27
N TYR A 253 1.34 7.89 -13.11
CA TYR A 253 0.93 6.75 -13.94
C TYR A 253 0.49 5.55 -13.09
N TRP A 254 1.28 5.14 -12.11
CA TRP A 254 0.93 4.08 -11.16
C TRP A 254 -0.38 4.34 -10.44
N ASN A 255 -0.58 5.56 -9.91
CA ASN A 255 -1.81 5.89 -9.21
C ASN A 255 -3.04 5.81 -10.12
N ALA A 256 -2.91 6.18 -11.40
CA ALA A 256 -3.98 6.04 -12.39
C ALA A 256 -4.23 4.56 -12.77
N LEU A 257 -3.16 3.77 -12.93
CA LEU A 257 -3.25 2.34 -13.18
C LEU A 257 -3.99 1.61 -12.05
N LEU A 258 -3.71 1.94 -10.79
CA LEU A 258 -4.43 1.37 -9.66
C LEU A 258 -5.93 1.68 -9.71
N ASP A 259 -6.31 2.91 -10.05
CA ASP A 259 -7.72 3.28 -10.15
C ASP A 259 -8.44 2.48 -11.26
N LEU A 260 -7.78 2.26 -12.41
CA LEU A 260 -8.31 1.41 -13.49
C LEU A 260 -8.42 -0.07 -13.06
N ALA A 261 -7.34 -0.63 -12.52
CA ALA A 261 -7.29 -2.03 -12.12
C ALA A 261 -8.29 -2.35 -10.99
N VAL A 262 -8.53 -1.41 -10.06
CA VAL A 262 -9.59 -1.53 -9.05
C VAL A 262 -10.96 -1.65 -9.70
N ASN A 263 -11.28 -0.80 -10.68
CA ASN A 263 -12.58 -0.83 -11.33
C ASN A 263 -12.81 -2.16 -12.06
N ASP A 264 -11.79 -2.65 -12.76
CA ASP A 264 -11.83 -3.95 -13.44
C ASP A 264 -11.98 -5.11 -12.45
N TRP A 265 -11.26 -5.06 -11.33
CA TRP A 265 -11.33 -6.07 -10.28
C TRP A 265 -12.71 -6.12 -9.61
N LEU A 266 -13.32 -4.97 -9.32
CA LEU A 266 -14.68 -4.90 -8.76
C LEU A 266 -15.75 -5.37 -9.75
N ALA A 267 -15.53 -5.16 -11.06
CA ALA A 267 -16.42 -5.62 -12.12
C ALA A 267 -16.26 -7.11 -12.45
N THR A 268 -15.19 -7.75 -11.97
CA THR A 268 -14.94 -9.18 -12.18
C THR A 268 -16.03 -9.99 -11.49
N SER A 269 -16.77 -10.79 -12.27
CA SER A 269 -17.81 -11.67 -11.74
C SER A 269 -17.24 -12.63 -10.71
N ASP A 270 -17.97 -12.82 -9.61
CA ASP A 270 -17.70 -13.93 -8.72
C ASP A 270 -17.87 -15.24 -9.50
N PRO A 271 -16.89 -16.17 -9.47
CA PRO A 271 -17.03 -17.42 -10.18
C PRO A 271 -18.27 -18.17 -9.68
N GLU A 272 -19.27 -18.32 -10.54
CA GLU A 272 -20.61 -18.79 -10.13
C GLU A 272 -20.65 -20.26 -9.68
N PHE A 273 -19.69 -21.11 -10.08
CA PHE A 273 -19.74 -22.55 -9.79
C PHE A 273 -18.36 -23.20 -9.79
N TRP A 274 -17.79 -23.49 -8.63
CA TRP A 274 -16.59 -24.32 -8.52
C TRP A 274 -16.86 -25.48 -7.57
N SER A 275 -16.57 -26.70 -8.03
CA SER A 275 -16.67 -27.89 -7.19
C SER A 275 -15.56 -27.82 -6.15
N VAL A 276 -15.87 -28.17 -4.89
CA VAL A 276 -14.92 -28.15 -3.76
C VAL A 276 -13.73 -29.12 -3.97
N ALA A 277 -13.75 -29.93 -5.05
CA ALA A 277 -12.72 -30.89 -5.39
C ALA A 277 -11.61 -30.34 -6.30
N ASP A 278 -11.80 -29.17 -6.93
CA ASP A 278 -10.86 -28.63 -7.91
C ASP A 278 -9.91 -27.63 -7.25
N LYS A 279 -8.64 -28.03 -7.04
CA LYS A 279 -7.57 -27.10 -6.69
C LYS A 279 -7.44 -26.06 -7.80
N ILE A 280 -7.53 -24.79 -7.44
CA ILE A 280 -7.41 -23.67 -8.38
C ILE A 280 -6.01 -23.69 -9.00
N ASP A 281 -5.93 -23.98 -10.30
CA ASP A 281 -4.70 -23.87 -11.08
C ASP A 281 -4.38 -22.38 -11.27
N VAL A 282 -3.13 -21.99 -11.02
CA VAL A 282 -2.54 -20.66 -11.25
C VAL A 282 -2.90 -20.15 -12.65
N LYS A 283 -3.01 -21.04 -13.64
CA LYS A 283 -3.41 -20.72 -15.02
C LYS A 283 -4.82 -20.14 -15.16
N VAL A 284 -5.74 -20.47 -14.25
CA VAL A 284 -7.10 -19.93 -14.26
C VAL A 284 -7.13 -18.51 -13.71
N ILE A 285 -6.31 -18.22 -12.68
CA ILE A 285 -6.17 -16.86 -12.13
C ILE A 285 -5.45 -15.96 -13.15
N GLU A 286 -4.42 -16.45 -13.84
CA GLU A 286 -3.77 -15.75 -14.95
C GLU A 286 -4.77 -15.41 -16.07
N ALA A 287 -5.66 -16.34 -16.44
CA ALA A 287 -6.65 -16.12 -17.48
C ALA A 287 -7.72 -15.06 -17.11
N LEU A 288 -8.02 -14.90 -15.82
CA LEU A 288 -8.95 -13.88 -15.31
C LEU A 288 -8.34 -12.47 -15.34
N VAL A 289 -7.04 -12.36 -15.06
CA VAL A 289 -6.31 -11.07 -15.05
C VAL A 289 -5.92 -10.60 -16.46
N ARG A 290 -5.85 -11.50 -17.45
CA ARG A 290 -5.29 -11.21 -18.79
C ARG A 290 -6.21 -10.47 -19.78
N LYS A 291 -7.42 -10.03 -19.41
CA LYS A 291 -8.33 -9.35 -20.36
C LYS A 291 -8.21 -7.82 -20.33
N ARG A 292 -7.18 -7.30 -21.02
CA ARG A 292 -7.16 -6.08 -21.89
C ARG A 292 -5.76 -5.43 -21.90
N SER A 293 -5.30 -5.10 -23.11
CA SER A 293 -4.14 -4.21 -23.31
C SER A 293 -4.56 -2.79 -22.94
N LEU A 294 -3.74 -2.08 -22.15
CA LEU A 294 -3.99 -0.72 -21.67
C LEU A 294 -3.54 0.37 -22.66
N THR A 295 -3.34 0.02 -23.94
CA THR A 295 -2.97 0.96 -25.01
C THR A 295 -4.13 1.86 -25.47
N ASP A 296 -5.35 1.68 -24.97
CA ASP A 296 -6.55 2.42 -25.39
C ASP A 296 -7.02 3.47 -24.36
N ILE A 297 -6.11 4.23 -23.75
CA ILE A 297 -6.47 5.34 -22.84
C ILE A 297 -7.01 6.58 -23.61
N GLU A 298 -6.98 6.60 -24.95
CA GLU A 298 -7.53 7.70 -25.74
C GLU A 298 -8.90 7.42 -26.41
N GLN A 299 -9.50 6.24 -26.28
CA GLN A 299 -10.76 5.92 -27.01
C GLN A 299 -11.74 5.03 -26.22
N ILE A 300 -12.26 5.54 -25.10
CA ILE A 300 -13.38 4.89 -24.39
C ILE A 300 -14.58 5.84 -24.33
N GLU A 301 -15.15 6.12 -25.50
CA GLU A 301 -16.60 6.29 -25.63
C GLU A 301 -17.10 5.30 -26.67
N GLU A 302 -18.22 4.65 -26.34
CA GLU A 302 -19.00 3.74 -27.18
C GLU A 302 -18.41 2.37 -27.52
N ARG A 303 -18.83 1.35 -26.74
CA ARG A 303 -19.57 0.19 -27.29
C ARG A 303 -20.11 -0.69 -26.18
N SER A 304 -21.42 -0.54 -25.97
CA SER A 304 -22.24 -1.47 -25.21
C SER A 304 -23.03 -2.38 -26.16
N LYS A 305 -23.27 -3.61 -25.68
CA LYS A 305 -24.13 -4.70 -26.19
C LYS A 305 -23.52 -5.68 -27.20
N LYS A 306 -23.40 -6.95 -26.76
CA LYS A 306 -24.36 -8.00 -27.15
C LYS A 306 -24.19 -9.32 -26.36
N ASP A 307 -25.32 -9.75 -25.81
CA ASP A 307 -25.95 -11.08 -25.72
C ASP A 307 -25.10 -12.34 -25.51
N HIS A 308 -25.39 -13.07 -24.42
CA HIS A 308 -25.32 -14.53 -24.38
C HIS A 308 -26.62 -15.15 -23.82
N HIS A 309 -27.23 -15.99 -24.64
CA HIS A 309 -28.38 -16.83 -24.32
C HIS A 309 -28.00 -17.95 -23.35
N GLY A 310 -28.84 -18.14 -22.34
CA GLY A 310 -28.71 -19.19 -21.35
C GLY A 310 -28.97 -20.60 -21.89
N ARG A 311 -28.34 -21.57 -21.23
CA ARG A 311 -28.79 -22.96 -21.25
C ARG A 311 -28.69 -23.52 -19.83
N GLY A 312 -29.84 -23.66 -19.20
CA GLY A 312 -29.97 -24.23 -17.85
C GLY A 312 -29.60 -25.71 -17.82
N ARG A 313 -28.97 -26.13 -16.73
CA ARG A 313 -28.90 -27.53 -16.35
C ARG A 313 -28.97 -27.66 -14.83
N ASN A 314 -30.09 -28.19 -14.38
CA ASN A 314 -30.37 -28.55 -13.00
C ASN A 314 -29.33 -29.57 -12.50
N GLY A 315 -28.45 -29.13 -11.61
CA GLY A 315 -27.67 -29.98 -10.72
C GLY A 315 -27.69 -29.33 -9.35
N ARG A 316 -28.29 -30.00 -8.36
CA ARG A 316 -28.23 -29.61 -6.94
C ARG A 316 -26.78 -29.71 -6.48
N SER A 317 -26.00 -28.66 -6.71
CA SER A 317 -24.70 -28.43 -6.09
C SER A 317 -24.89 -27.28 -5.10
N GLY A 318 -24.55 -27.49 -3.83
CA GLY A 318 -24.69 -26.45 -2.81
C GLY A 318 -23.92 -25.20 -3.24
N SER A 319 -24.61 -24.10 -3.50
CA SER A 319 -23.99 -22.85 -3.89
C SER A 319 -23.29 -22.23 -2.68
N ILE A 320 -21.96 -22.12 -2.75
CA ILE A 320 -21.19 -21.31 -1.79
C ILE A 320 -21.15 -19.91 -2.36
N SER A 321 -21.82 -18.95 -1.71
CA SER A 321 -21.64 -17.54 -2.06
C SER A 321 -20.25 -17.06 -1.62
N LEU A 322 -19.52 -16.47 -2.54
CA LEU A 322 -18.22 -15.86 -2.24
C LEU A 322 -18.41 -14.51 -1.52
N PRO A 323 -17.42 -14.08 -0.71
CA PRO A 323 -17.45 -12.76 -0.10
C PRO A 323 -17.52 -11.67 -1.17
N ARG A 324 -18.34 -10.64 -0.98
CA ARG A 324 -18.31 -9.49 -1.90
C ARG A 324 -16.94 -8.81 -1.86
N ARG A 325 -16.38 -8.46 -3.02
CA ARG A 325 -15.17 -7.63 -3.14
C ARG A 325 -15.46 -6.20 -2.71
N LYS A 326 -14.56 -5.63 -1.91
CA LYS A 326 -14.64 -4.25 -1.42
C LYS A 326 -13.25 -3.63 -1.35
N VAL A 327 -13.17 -2.36 -1.70
CA VAL A 327 -11.93 -1.60 -1.72
C VAL A 327 -12.10 -0.29 -0.96
N ALA A 328 -11.06 0.06 -0.22
CA ALA A 328 -10.84 1.40 0.29
C ALA A 328 -9.49 1.91 -0.19
N SER A 329 -9.35 3.23 -0.33
CA SER A 329 -8.07 3.82 -0.74
C SER A 329 -7.81 5.17 -0.09
N TYR A 330 -6.53 5.44 0.13
CA TYR A 330 -6.06 6.68 0.72
C TYR A 330 -4.85 7.23 -0.02
N SER A 331 -4.77 8.56 -0.14
CA SER A 331 -3.66 9.24 -0.80
C SER A 331 -2.87 10.04 0.21
N ILE A 332 -1.68 9.53 0.56
CA ILE A 332 -0.69 10.22 1.39
C ILE A 332 -0.24 11.51 0.71
N SER A 333 -0.16 11.49 -0.62
CA SER A 333 0.34 12.59 -1.45
C SER A 333 -0.37 13.92 -1.19
N ARG A 334 -1.70 13.91 -1.04
CA ARG A 334 -2.45 15.14 -0.78
C ARG A 334 -2.00 15.82 0.52
N TYR A 335 -1.88 15.05 1.59
CA TYR A 335 -1.49 15.58 2.90
C TYR A 335 -0.07 16.14 2.88
N LEU A 336 0.89 15.35 2.41
CA LEU A 336 2.30 15.78 2.38
C LEU A 336 2.54 16.96 1.45
N ARG A 337 1.89 16.99 0.27
CA ARG A 337 2.02 18.13 -0.65
C ARG A 337 1.42 19.40 -0.08
N GLU A 338 0.30 19.34 0.63
CA GLU A 338 -0.26 20.52 1.30
C GLU A 338 0.73 21.07 2.35
N LEU A 339 1.42 20.22 3.11
CA LEU A 339 2.46 20.65 4.07
C LEU A 339 3.67 21.29 3.38
N ILE A 340 4.15 20.67 2.29
CA ILE A 340 5.28 21.18 1.49
C ILE A 340 4.93 22.54 0.89
N ILE A 341 3.79 22.65 0.20
CA ILE A 341 3.35 23.89 -0.45
C ILE A 341 3.14 24.99 0.59
N ASP A 342 2.50 24.67 1.71
CA ASP A 342 2.26 25.64 2.79
C ASP A 342 3.56 26.24 3.34
N ARG A 343 4.59 25.41 3.57
CA ARG A 343 5.90 25.90 4.00
C ARG A 343 6.63 26.67 2.91
N GLN A 344 6.56 26.23 1.65
CA GLN A 344 7.17 26.95 0.51
C GLN A 344 6.56 28.34 0.31
N LEU A 345 5.23 28.46 0.42
CA LEU A 345 4.54 29.75 0.33
C LEU A 345 4.91 30.66 1.50
N ARG A 346 4.95 30.14 2.74
CA ARG A 346 5.43 30.88 3.91
C ARG A 346 6.85 31.41 3.75
N ASN A 347 7.77 30.60 3.24
CA ASN A 347 9.15 31.02 3.01
C ASN A 347 9.29 32.11 1.94
N ALA A 348 8.28 32.27 1.08
CA ALA A 348 8.21 33.30 0.06
C ALA A 348 7.34 34.50 0.47
N ASP A 349 6.86 34.56 1.72
CA ASP A 349 5.88 35.54 2.20
C ASP A 349 4.60 35.60 1.35
N LEU A 350 4.17 34.43 0.83
CA LEU A 350 2.98 34.26 0.02
C LEU A 350 1.93 33.41 0.75
N PHE A 351 0.67 33.58 0.36
CA PHE A 351 -0.41 32.67 0.71
C PHE A 351 -1.41 32.54 -0.43
N ASP A 352 -2.09 31.40 -0.51
CA ASP A 352 -3.14 31.16 -1.49
C ASP A 352 -4.55 31.47 -0.94
N HIS A 353 -5.55 31.49 -1.82
CA HIS A 353 -6.95 31.73 -1.45
C HIS A 353 -7.56 30.66 -0.52
N LYS A 354 -6.87 29.52 -0.31
CA LYS A 354 -7.27 28.44 0.59
C LYS A 354 -6.57 28.53 1.95
N GLY A 355 -5.76 29.56 2.17
CA GLY A 355 -5.02 29.79 3.40
C GLY A 355 -3.72 28.98 3.52
N LEU A 356 -3.27 28.28 2.48
CA LEU A 356 -1.90 27.72 2.46
C LEU A 356 -0.91 28.89 2.42
N GLY A 357 0.13 28.84 3.24
CA GLY A 357 1.06 29.96 3.42
C GLY A 357 0.70 30.87 4.60
N ALA A 358 -0.50 30.75 5.17
CA ALA A 358 -0.96 31.57 6.31
C ALA A 358 -1.16 30.75 7.60
N ARG A 359 -0.93 29.44 7.57
CA ARG A 359 -1.11 28.56 8.74
C ARG A 359 -0.10 28.90 9.84
N PRO A 360 -0.49 28.81 11.13
CA PRO A 360 0.44 28.94 12.25
C PRO A 360 1.67 28.04 12.09
N SER A 361 2.81 28.48 12.60
CA SER A 361 4.05 27.70 12.56
C SER A 361 3.92 26.38 13.31
N GLU A 362 3.16 26.36 14.42
CA GLU A 362 2.89 25.12 15.15
C GLU A 362 2.13 24.07 14.33
N ASP A 363 1.35 24.47 13.32
CA ASP A 363 0.58 23.56 12.47
C ASP A 363 1.40 22.96 11.32
N GLY A 364 2.64 23.43 11.14
CA GLY A 364 3.55 22.99 10.08
C GLY A 364 4.84 22.38 10.60
N PHE A 365 5.82 22.31 9.70
CA PHE A 365 7.19 21.92 9.96
C PHE A 365 8.11 23.09 9.66
N LEU A 366 9.15 23.28 10.47
CA LEU A 366 10.17 24.31 10.25
C LEU A 366 11.01 23.97 9.02
N ASP A 367 11.30 22.69 8.78
CA ASP A 367 12.01 22.24 7.59
C ASP A 367 11.23 21.13 6.87
N ILE A 368 11.18 21.22 5.55
CA ILE A 368 10.48 20.29 4.65
C ILE A 368 11.42 19.68 3.60
N SER A 369 12.70 20.01 3.64
CA SER A 369 13.68 19.65 2.61
C SER A 369 14.91 18.96 3.20
N MET A 370 15.31 19.32 4.41
CA MET A 370 16.38 18.62 5.12
C MET A 370 15.78 17.52 6.00
N PRO A 371 16.35 16.29 5.98
CA PRO A 371 15.97 15.27 6.95
C PRO A 371 16.61 15.57 8.32
N CYS A 372 15.91 15.24 9.41
CA CYS A 372 16.44 15.37 10.77
C CYS A 372 17.69 14.51 11.01
N VAL A 373 17.73 13.32 10.39
CA VAL A 373 18.88 12.41 10.44
C VAL A 373 19.80 12.70 9.26
N LEU A 374 20.99 13.21 9.55
CA LEU A 374 22.03 13.51 8.57
C LEU A 374 23.14 12.47 8.61
N ARG A 375 23.67 12.10 7.44
CA ARG A 375 24.90 11.30 7.33
C ARG A 375 26.10 12.24 7.47
N VAL A 376 26.99 11.95 8.40
CA VAL A 376 28.23 12.72 8.60
C VAL A 376 29.27 12.24 7.59
N THR A 377 29.54 13.05 6.58
CA THR A 377 30.71 12.92 5.73
C THR A 377 31.79 13.88 6.23
N GLY A 378 32.56 13.48 7.26
CA GLY A 378 33.75 14.21 7.72
C GLY A 378 33.57 15.13 8.94
N ASP A 379 34.72 15.49 9.52
CA ASP A 379 35.05 15.87 10.92
C ASP A 379 34.48 17.22 11.44
N GLY A 380 33.21 17.52 11.18
CA GLY A 380 32.55 18.75 11.64
C GLY A 380 31.48 18.48 12.69
N THR A 381 31.86 18.41 13.97
CA THR A 381 30.88 18.39 15.07
C THR A 381 30.36 19.82 15.33
N SER A 382 29.09 20.06 15.04
CA SER A 382 28.43 21.30 15.40
C SER A 382 27.79 21.16 16.78
N LYS A 383 27.85 22.22 17.59
CA LYS A 383 27.33 22.21 18.98
C LYS A 383 25.82 21.99 18.98
N GLY A 384 25.37 20.85 19.50
CA GLY A 384 23.96 20.54 19.72
C GLY A 384 23.51 19.13 19.31
N GLU A 385 24.43 18.32 18.78
CA GLU A 385 24.13 17.06 18.10
C GLU A 385 24.48 15.85 18.97
N THR A 386 23.57 14.86 19.06
CA THR A 386 23.87 13.56 19.67
C THR A 386 24.50 12.64 18.64
N VAL A 387 25.77 12.29 18.84
CA VAL A 387 26.54 11.36 17.99
C VAL A 387 26.45 9.95 18.59
N ASN A 388 26.02 8.97 17.79
CA ASN A 388 26.03 7.56 18.22
C ASN A 388 27.42 6.93 18.13
N ALA A 389 27.64 5.88 18.93
CA ALA A 389 28.89 5.12 19.12
C ALA A 389 29.45 4.42 17.85
N GLU A 390 28.83 4.62 16.69
CA GLU A 390 29.29 4.15 15.37
C GLU A 390 29.66 5.32 14.41
N GLY A 391 29.65 6.56 14.91
CA GLY A 391 30.43 7.68 14.37
C GLY A 391 30.04 8.24 13.00
N LYS A 392 28.84 7.99 12.47
CA LYS A 392 28.48 8.43 11.09
C LYS A 392 27.14 9.14 10.89
N ARG A 393 26.33 9.40 11.93
CA ARG A 393 25.04 10.07 11.76
C ARG A 393 24.74 11.03 12.92
N ILE A 394 24.16 12.17 12.58
CA ILE A 394 23.71 13.23 13.49
C ILE A 394 22.18 13.24 13.48
N VAL A 395 21.57 13.36 14.66
CA VAL A 395 20.13 13.57 14.82
C VAL A 395 19.88 15.00 15.29
N CYS A 396 18.89 15.66 14.72
CA CYS A 396 18.48 17.00 15.12
C CYS A 396 17.86 17.02 16.53
N GLN A 397 17.89 18.18 17.21
CA GLN A 397 17.38 18.31 18.60
C GLN A 397 15.86 18.12 18.69
N ASP A 398 15.11 18.66 17.74
CA ASP A 398 13.65 18.61 17.70
C ASP A 398 13.16 17.91 16.42
N PRO A 399 13.08 16.57 16.39
CA PRO A 399 12.65 15.82 15.19
C PRO A 399 11.29 16.23 14.64
N ASP A 400 10.36 16.63 15.51
CA ASP A 400 8.99 17.03 15.12
C ASP A 400 8.93 18.36 14.36
N ASN A 401 10.02 19.13 14.34
CA ASN A 401 10.15 20.33 13.52
C ASN A 401 10.52 20.03 12.06
N TYR A 402 10.89 18.80 11.73
CA TYR A 402 11.30 18.37 10.40
C TYR A 402 10.23 17.45 9.80
N LEU A 403 9.77 17.75 8.57
CA LEU A 403 8.82 16.89 7.87
C LEU A 403 9.42 15.50 7.61
N PHE A 404 10.71 15.47 7.28
CA PHE A 404 11.46 14.26 6.99
C PHE A 404 12.33 13.89 8.18
N TYR A 405 12.17 12.67 8.69
CA TYR A 405 13.07 12.15 9.72
C TYR A 405 14.33 11.56 9.07
N THR A 406 14.16 10.74 8.03
CA THR A 406 15.25 10.25 7.19
C THR A 406 15.10 10.77 5.76
N GLU A 407 16.06 10.43 4.90
CA GLU A 407 16.05 10.78 3.48
C GLU A 407 14.75 10.37 2.75
N PHE A 408 14.10 9.28 3.15
CA PHE A 408 12.88 8.78 2.50
C PHE A 408 11.66 8.71 3.41
N THR A 409 11.83 8.82 4.72
CA THR A 409 10.76 8.64 5.70
C THR A 409 10.37 9.96 6.36
N VAL A 410 9.08 10.26 6.40
CA VAL A 410 8.54 11.41 7.14
C VAL A 410 8.62 11.20 8.66
N GLY A 411 8.60 12.28 9.44
CA GLY A 411 8.63 12.23 10.91
C GLY A 411 7.39 11.61 11.53
N GLN A 412 7.52 11.09 12.76
CA GLN A 412 6.45 10.36 13.45
C GLN A 412 5.16 11.20 13.59
N ARG A 413 5.29 12.53 13.76
CA ARG A 413 4.14 13.46 13.73
C ARG A 413 3.34 13.36 12.43
N ALA A 414 4.01 13.36 11.27
CA ALA A 414 3.35 13.21 9.97
C ALA A 414 2.79 11.78 9.79
N ILE A 415 3.52 10.75 10.22
CA ILE A 415 3.07 9.35 10.16
C ILE A 415 1.79 9.15 10.98
N ASN A 416 1.73 9.74 12.17
CA ASN A 416 0.56 9.69 13.05
C ASN A 416 -0.68 10.26 12.34
N GLU A 417 -0.56 11.46 11.76
CA GLU A 417 -1.65 12.10 11.02
C GLU A 417 -2.07 11.30 9.79
N ILE A 418 -1.11 10.71 9.06
CA ILE A 418 -1.39 9.83 7.92
C ILE A 418 -2.21 8.62 8.37
N GLY A 419 -1.79 7.93 9.44
CA GLY A 419 -2.51 6.77 9.97
C GLY A 419 -3.92 7.10 10.45
N VAL A 420 -4.10 8.25 11.11
CA VAL A 420 -5.42 8.75 11.55
C VAL A 420 -6.32 9.05 10.36
N ARG A 421 -5.80 9.75 9.35
CA ARG A 421 -6.55 10.10 8.13
C ARG A 421 -6.90 8.86 7.31
N ALA A 422 -6.00 7.89 7.23
CA ALA A 422 -6.25 6.60 6.59
C ALA A 422 -7.37 5.82 7.29
N ALA A 423 -7.33 5.74 8.64
CA ALA A 423 -8.39 5.12 9.43
C ALA A 423 -9.75 5.80 9.21
N ARG A 424 -9.78 7.13 9.25
CA ARG A 424 -11.01 7.90 8.96
C ARG A 424 -11.53 7.62 7.56
N LYS A 425 -10.66 7.67 6.56
CA LYS A 425 -11.03 7.42 5.16
C LYS A 425 -11.59 6.02 4.95
N PHE A 426 -11.00 5.01 5.61
CA PHE A 426 -11.52 3.65 5.61
C PHE A 426 -12.92 3.59 6.24
N LEU A 427 -13.09 4.21 7.42
CA LEU A 427 -14.39 4.23 8.10
C LEU A 427 -15.46 4.97 7.30
N ASP A 428 -15.11 5.96 6.48
CA ASP A 428 -16.07 6.64 5.58
C ASP A 428 -16.56 5.72 4.45
N GLN A 429 -15.74 4.74 4.04
CA GLN A 429 -15.99 3.86 2.89
C GLN A 429 -16.57 2.49 3.27
N VAL A 430 -16.42 2.05 4.53
CA VAL A 430 -16.94 0.76 5.01
C VAL A 430 -18.45 0.82 5.31
N GLU A 431 -19.14 -0.31 5.30
CA GLU A 431 -20.58 -0.39 5.58
C GLU A 431 -20.93 0.02 7.02
N ALA A 432 -22.11 0.62 7.22
CA ALA A 432 -22.58 1.17 8.51
C ALA A 432 -22.71 0.14 9.64
N ASP A 433 -23.02 -1.09 9.27
CA ASP A 433 -23.20 -2.26 10.13
C ASP A 433 -21.92 -3.09 10.33
N SER A 434 -20.79 -2.69 9.72
CA SER A 434 -19.51 -3.39 9.91
C SER A 434 -19.01 -3.34 11.35
N GLY A 435 -18.31 -4.41 11.78
CA GLY A 435 -17.63 -4.47 13.09
C GLY A 435 -16.61 -3.35 13.25
N TRP A 436 -15.98 -2.92 12.14
CA TRP A 436 -15.08 -1.76 12.09
C TRP A 436 -15.76 -0.47 12.57
N ARG A 437 -16.96 -0.14 12.07
CA ARG A 437 -17.71 1.05 12.50
C ARG A 437 -18.32 0.90 13.88
N ALA A 438 -18.80 -0.29 14.24
CA ALA A 438 -19.35 -0.56 15.57
C ALA A 438 -18.29 -0.31 16.67
N ARG A 439 -17.09 -0.86 16.51
CA ARG A 439 -15.98 -0.68 17.47
C ARG A 439 -15.47 0.76 17.53
N ALA A 440 -15.40 1.45 16.39
CA ALA A 440 -15.01 2.86 16.37
C ALA A 440 -16.01 3.76 17.13
N ARG A 441 -17.33 3.48 17.03
CA ARG A 441 -18.38 4.21 17.77
C ARG A 441 -18.29 4.00 19.28
N MET A 442 -18.17 2.74 19.72
CA MET A 442 -18.05 2.42 21.15
C MET A 442 -16.89 3.12 21.84
N TYR A 443 -15.82 3.44 21.10
CA TYR A 443 -14.69 4.18 21.63
C TYR A 443 -14.96 5.68 21.77
N LYS A 444 -15.70 6.29 20.84
CA LYS A 444 -16.09 7.70 20.97
C LYS A 444 -16.98 7.95 22.19
N GLU A 445 -17.75 6.95 22.59
CA GLU A 445 -18.66 7.01 23.74
C GLU A 445 -17.98 6.68 25.08
N ASN A 446 -16.85 5.95 25.09
CA ASN A 446 -16.20 5.45 26.32
C ASN A 446 -14.71 5.84 26.46
N GLY A 447 -14.16 6.63 25.53
CA GLY A 447 -12.76 7.05 25.57
C GLY A 447 -12.54 8.24 26.51
N PRO A 448 -11.36 8.37 27.16
CA PRO A 448 -11.02 9.57 27.89
C PRO A 448 -10.96 10.75 26.91
N GLU A 449 -11.58 11.87 27.26
CA GLU A 449 -11.45 13.15 26.53
C GLU A 449 -9.97 13.54 26.47
N TYR A 450 -9.29 13.19 25.38
CA TYR A 450 -8.03 13.83 25.03
C TYR A 450 -8.38 15.23 24.54
N GLY A 451 -7.97 16.24 25.32
CA GLY A 451 -8.27 17.65 25.11
C GLY A 451 -8.12 18.07 23.65
N GLY A 452 -9.25 18.36 23.02
CA GLY A 452 -9.29 18.83 21.65
C GLY A 452 -8.67 20.22 21.54
N HIS A 453 -7.65 20.35 20.69
CA HIS A 453 -7.48 21.59 19.96
C HIS A 453 -8.77 21.82 19.16
N LYS A 454 -9.48 22.89 19.52
CA LYS A 454 -10.69 23.35 18.82
C LYS A 454 -10.36 23.55 17.34
N THR A 455 -10.86 22.66 16.49
CA THR A 455 -11.11 22.99 15.09
C THR A 455 -12.16 24.09 15.07
N THR A 456 -11.75 25.31 14.75
CA THR A 456 -12.66 26.41 14.47
C THR A 456 -13.55 26.06 13.28
N ASN A 457 -14.85 26.17 13.50
CA ASN A 457 -15.89 26.10 12.47
C ASN A 457 -15.59 27.11 11.35
N PHE A 458 -15.48 26.64 10.11
CA PHE A 458 -15.64 27.49 8.94
C PHE A 458 -17.11 27.46 8.54
N GLY A 459 -17.81 28.55 8.84
CA GLY A 459 -19.10 28.90 8.25
C GLY A 459 -18.94 30.17 7.43
N ALA A 460 -19.47 30.12 6.21
CA ALA A 460 -19.60 31.16 5.17
C ALA A 460 -18.31 31.66 4.52
#